data_AF-A0A7J8DCC8-F1
#
_entry.id   AF-A0A7J8DCC8-F1
#
_cell.length_a   1.000
_cell.length_b   1.000
_cell.length_c   1.000
_cell.angle_alpha   90.00
_cell.angle_beta   90.00
_cell.angle_gamma   90.00
#
_symmetry.space_group_name_H-M   'P 1'
#
loop_
_entity.id
_entity.type
_entity.pdbx_description
1 polymer ?
#
loop_
_entity_poly.entity_id
_entity_poly.type
_entity_poly.pdbx_seq_one_letter_code
_entity_poly.pdbx_strand_id
1 'polypeptide(L)'
;MAELGLNEHHQNEVINYMRFARSKRGLRLKTVDSCFQDLKESRLVDETFTIDEVAEVLSGLQTVVHSEVESELINTAHTNVLLLRQLFSQAEKWYLKLQTDISELENRELLEQVAEFEKAEFTSSTKKPIIDIIKPKLAPLNEGGAELLNKHPPAAYMPLRDY
;
A
#
# COMPACT_ATOMS: atom_id res chain seq x y z
N MET A 1 8.21 -11.31 -16.36
CA MET A 1 8.00 -10.19 -15.43
C MET A 1 8.47 -10.68 -14.07
N ALA A 2 9.06 -9.83 -13.23
CA ALA A 2 9.21 -10.22 -11.83
C ALA A 2 7.78 -10.36 -11.27
N GLU A 3 7.43 -11.53 -10.75
CA GLU A 3 6.12 -11.79 -10.16
C GLU A 3 6.34 -12.02 -8.66
N LEU A 4 5.53 -11.37 -7.82
CA LEU A 4 5.65 -11.45 -6.36
C LEU A 4 5.15 -12.80 -5.79
N GLY A 5 4.92 -13.80 -6.65
CA GLY A 5 4.30 -15.08 -6.27
C GLY A 5 2.82 -14.96 -5.87
N LEU A 6 2.16 -13.87 -6.26
CA LEU A 6 0.76 -13.60 -5.96
C LEU A 6 -0.13 -13.88 -7.18
N ASN A 7 -1.42 -14.12 -6.95
CA ASN A 7 -2.38 -14.15 -8.05
C ASN A 7 -2.55 -12.75 -8.66
N GLU A 8 -3.09 -12.67 -9.88
CA GLU A 8 -3.27 -11.42 -10.62
C GLU A 8 -4.04 -10.35 -9.84
N HIS A 9 -5.11 -10.74 -9.12
CA HIS A 9 -5.89 -9.81 -8.33
C HIS A 9 -5.06 -9.18 -7.21
N HIS A 10 -4.37 -9.99 -6.41
CA HIS A 10 -3.55 -9.52 -5.30
C HIS A 10 -2.31 -8.76 -5.78
N GLN A 11 -1.73 -9.15 -6.91
CA GLN A 11 -0.64 -8.40 -7.53
C GLN A 11 -1.10 -6.98 -7.93
N ASN A 12 -2.29 -6.84 -8.52
CA ASN A 12 -2.85 -5.53 -8.84
C ASN A 12 -3.11 -4.67 -7.59
N GLU A 13 -3.62 -5.26 -6.50
CA GLU A 13 -3.78 -4.55 -5.22
C GLU A 13 -2.45 -4.07 -4.65
N VAL A 14 -1.39 -4.89 -4.72
CA VAL A 14 -0.03 -4.50 -4.30
C VAL A 14 0.49 -3.35 -5.17
N ILE A 15 0.32 -3.41 -6.49
CA ILE A 15 0.72 -2.32 -7.40
C ILE A 15 0.00 -1.01 -7.05
N ASN A 16 -1.31 -1.07 -6.75
CA ASN A 16 -2.09 0.09 -6.33
C ASN A 16 -1.53 0.70 -5.04
N TYR A 17 -1.22 -0.13 -4.04
CA TYR A 17 -0.58 0.33 -2.80
C TYR A 17 0.80 0.92 -3.07
N MET A 18 1.64 0.31 -3.90
CA MET A 18 2.95 0.85 -4.27
C MET A 18 2.84 2.22 -4.93
N ARG A 19 1.85 2.42 -5.82
CA ARG A 19 1.60 3.73 -6.45
C ARG A 19 1.21 4.77 -5.41
N PHE A 20 0.34 4.42 -4.47
CA PHE A 20 -0.04 5.28 -3.34
C PHE A 20 1.18 5.65 -2.49
N ALA A 21 1.98 4.67 -2.06
CA ALA A 21 3.17 4.88 -1.24
C ALA A 21 4.22 5.74 -1.95
N ARG A 22 4.45 5.49 -3.24
CA ARG A 22 5.35 6.28 -4.09
C ARG A 22 4.88 7.74 -4.22
N SER A 23 3.59 7.97 -4.42
CA SER A 23 3.02 9.32 -4.46
C SER A 23 3.18 10.05 -3.13
N LYS A 24 2.98 9.36 -2.00
CA LYS A 24 3.19 9.91 -0.67
C LYS A 24 4.65 10.28 -0.45
N ARG A 25 5.59 9.37 -0.76
CA ARG A 25 7.04 9.63 -0.71
C ARG A 25 7.42 10.88 -1.50
N GLY A 26 6.90 11.04 -2.73
CA GLY A 26 7.15 12.23 -3.55
C GLY A 26 6.64 13.54 -2.93
N LEU A 27 5.49 13.52 -2.27
CA LEU A 27 4.97 14.69 -1.55
C LEU A 27 5.86 15.04 -0.35
N ARG A 28 6.35 14.04 0.39
CA ARG A 28 7.16 14.25 1.59
C ARG A 28 8.56 14.76 1.30
N LEU A 29 9.18 14.30 0.22
CA LEU A 29 10.43 14.88 -0.25
C LEU A 29 10.27 16.37 -0.57
N LYS A 30 9.16 16.77 -1.23
CA LYS A 30 8.86 18.19 -1.46
C LYS A 30 8.67 18.97 -0.17
N THR A 31 8.02 18.39 0.84
CA THR A 31 7.89 19.03 2.16
C THR A 31 9.26 19.29 2.78
N VAL A 32 10.17 18.32 2.73
CA VAL A 32 11.55 18.50 3.20
C VAL A 32 12.24 19.62 2.40
N ASP A 33 12.19 19.59 1.07
CA ASP A 33 12.77 20.64 0.21
C ASP A 33 12.22 22.03 0.57
N SER A 34 10.92 22.14 0.82
CA SER A 34 10.26 23.38 1.27
C SER A 34 10.80 23.85 2.62
N CYS A 35 11.02 22.97 3.61
CA CYS A 35 11.61 23.39 4.89
C CYS A 35 12.96 24.09 4.71
N PHE A 36 13.81 23.60 3.80
CA PHE A 36 15.10 24.23 3.50
C PHE A 36 14.92 25.55 2.76
N GLN A 37 13.98 25.61 1.81
CA GLN A 37 13.73 26.82 1.04
C GLN A 37 13.15 27.94 1.92
N ASP A 38 12.15 27.62 2.75
CA ASP A 38 11.51 28.55 3.68
C ASP A 38 12.55 29.13 4.66
N LEU A 39 13.49 28.31 5.13
CA LEU A 39 14.57 28.76 6.00
C LEU A 39 15.55 29.68 5.26
N LYS A 40 15.94 29.36 4.02
CA LYS A 40 16.78 30.25 3.21
C LYS A 40 16.13 31.63 3.04
N GLU A 41 14.85 31.65 2.71
CA GLU A 41 14.11 32.88 2.46
C GLU A 41 13.82 33.70 3.72
N SER A 42 13.73 33.06 4.90
CA SER A 42 13.33 33.71 6.15
C SER A 42 14.45 33.97 7.15
N ARG A 43 15.61 33.31 7.01
CA ARG A 43 16.73 33.39 7.96
C ARG A 43 18.08 33.66 7.30
N LEU A 44 18.27 33.30 6.03
CA LEU A 44 19.53 33.54 5.30
C LEU A 44 19.40 34.74 4.35
N VAL A 45 19.00 35.89 4.91
CA VAL A 45 18.74 37.13 4.15
C VAL A 45 19.88 38.15 4.22
N ASP A 46 20.77 38.02 5.21
CA ASP A 46 21.89 38.93 5.41
C ASP A 46 23.15 38.49 4.64
N GLU A 47 24.07 39.42 4.37
CA GLU A 47 25.30 39.14 3.62
C GLU A 47 26.42 38.53 4.49
N THR A 48 26.36 38.71 5.81
CA THR A 48 27.38 38.26 6.76
C THR A 48 26.74 37.58 7.95
N PHE A 49 27.22 36.40 8.31
CA PHE A 49 26.81 35.66 9.50
C PHE A 49 28.01 35.33 10.38
N THR A 50 27.79 35.41 11.68
CA THR A 50 28.67 34.80 12.68
C THR A 50 28.49 33.30 12.73
N ILE A 51 29.47 32.59 13.28
CA ILE A 51 29.41 31.14 13.45
C ILE A 51 28.21 30.73 14.31
N ASP A 52 27.92 31.50 15.37
CA ASP A 52 26.84 31.21 16.30
C ASP A 52 25.46 31.32 15.63
N GLU A 53 25.25 32.35 14.80
CA GLU A 53 24.02 32.51 14.02
C GLU A 53 23.83 31.36 13.03
N VAL A 54 24.89 30.95 12.32
CA VAL A 54 24.81 29.80 11.40
C VAL A 54 24.49 28.52 12.18
N ALA A 55 25.11 28.30 13.34
CA ALA A 55 24.85 27.13 14.17
C ALA A 55 23.40 27.09 14.68
N GLU A 56 22.84 28.23 15.08
CA GLU A 56 21.44 28.35 15.49
C GLU A 56 20.48 28.04 14.33
N VAL A 57 20.74 28.61 13.15
CA VAL A 57 19.94 28.38 11.94
C VAL A 57 19.94 26.90 11.56
N LEU A 58 21.09 26.23 11.58
CA LEU A 58 21.19 24.80 11.29
C LEU A 58 20.47 23.94 12.34
N SER A 59 20.57 24.29 13.62
CA SER A 59 19.87 23.59 14.70
C SER A 59 18.35 23.73 14.59
N GLY A 60 17.87 24.91 14.21
CA GLY A 60 16.47 25.16 13.91
C GLY A 60 15.98 24.32 12.73
N LEU A 61 16.74 24.29 11.64
CA LEU A 61 16.42 23.47 10.47
C LEU A 61 16.34 21.98 10.82
N GLN A 62 17.33 21.48 11.57
CA GLN A 62 17.37 20.08 12.01
C GLN A 62 16.10 19.74 12.79
N THR A 63 15.67 20.61 13.71
CA THR A 63 14.47 20.39 14.53
C THR A 63 13.22 20.26 13.67
N VAL A 64 13.04 21.17 12.70
CA VAL A 64 11.88 21.14 11.79
C VAL A 64 11.90 19.89 10.91
N VAL A 65 13.02 19.61 10.24
CA VAL A 65 13.14 18.45 9.35
C VAL A 65 12.98 17.15 10.12
N HIS A 66 13.55 17.03 11.32
CA HIS A 66 13.39 15.86 12.17
C HIS A 66 11.92 15.63 12.51
N SER A 67 11.18 16.67 12.91
CA SER A 67 9.76 16.59 13.22
C SER A 67 8.93 16.14 12.01
N GLU A 68 9.21 16.67 10.82
CA GLU A 68 8.52 16.27 9.59
C GLU A 68 8.77 14.79 9.23
N VAL A 69 10.03 14.35 9.35
CA VAL A 69 10.41 12.95 9.08
C VAL A 69 9.77 12.00 10.10
N GLU A 70 9.86 12.31 11.40
CA GLU A 70 9.27 11.51 12.46
C GLU A 70 7.75 11.36 12.28
N SER A 71 7.06 12.47 12.03
CA SER A 71 5.63 12.48 11.76
C SER A 71 5.26 11.58 10.59
N GLU A 72 6.04 11.59 9.51
CA GLU A 72 5.77 10.72 8.35
C GLU A 72 6.09 9.25 8.62
N LEU A 73 7.14 8.93 9.39
CA LEU A 73 7.45 7.55 9.78
C LEU A 73 6.31 6.96 10.63
N ILE A 74 5.80 7.72 11.60
CA ILE A 74 4.64 7.36 12.41
C ILE A 74 3.41 7.16 11.51
N ASN A 75 3.14 8.09 10.59
CA ASN A 75 2.02 8.01 9.68
C ASN A 75 2.10 6.77 8.75
N THR A 76 3.31 6.41 8.31
CA THR A 76 3.56 5.20 7.52
C THR A 76 3.22 3.94 8.32
N ALA A 77 3.66 3.86 9.58
CA ALA A 77 3.32 2.75 10.47
C ALA A 77 1.80 2.63 10.67
N HIS A 78 1.11 3.73 10.95
CA HIS A 78 -0.35 3.76 11.07
C HIS A 78 -1.06 3.30 9.79
N THR A 79 -0.59 3.78 8.64
CA THR A 79 -1.15 3.37 7.34
C THR A 79 -0.99 1.88 7.09
N ASN A 80 0.16 1.30 7.46
CA ASN A 80 0.41 -0.14 7.32
C ASN A 80 -0.45 -0.96 8.27
N VAL A 81 -0.65 -0.50 9.51
CA VAL A 81 -1.59 -1.13 10.46
C VAL A 81 -3.02 -1.10 9.91
N LEU A 82 -3.45 0.01 9.29
CA LEU A 82 -4.76 0.09 8.64
C LEU A 82 -4.90 -0.86 7.46
N LEU A 83 -3.84 -1.05 6.66
CA LEU A 83 -3.81 -2.03 5.58
C LEU A 83 -3.94 -3.45 6.14
N LEU A 84 -3.14 -3.82 7.13
CA LEU A 84 -3.21 -5.13 7.78
C LEU A 84 -4.60 -5.41 8.37
N ARG A 85 -5.19 -4.42 9.06
CA ARG A 85 -6.56 -4.52 9.57
C ARG A 85 -7.55 -4.83 8.44
N GLN A 86 -7.46 -4.14 7.30
CA GLN A 86 -8.36 -4.38 6.17
C GLN A 86 -8.18 -5.77 5.56
N LEU A 87 -6.95 -6.27 5.46
CA LEU A 87 -6.66 -7.62 4.97
C LEU A 87 -7.20 -8.69 5.94
N PHE A 88 -6.96 -8.55 7.24
CA PHE A 88 -7.44 -9.49 8.25
C PHE A 88 -8.96 -9.49 8.40
N SER A 89 -9.61 -8.32 8.33
CA SER A 89 -11.08 -8.25 8.30
C SER A 89 -11.70 -8.94 7.09
N GLN A 90 -10.97 -9.09 5.98
CA GLN A 90 -11.42 -9.88 4.83
C GLN A 90 -11.19 -11.37 5.07
N ALA A 91 -10.00 -11.75 5.54
CA ALA A 91 -9.66 -13.14 5.87
C ALA A 91 -10.61 -13.75 6.91
N GLU A 92 -10.97 -13.00 7.95
CA GLU A 92 -11.87 -13.44 9.02
C GLU A 92 -13.27 -13.79 8.50
N LYS A 93 -13.78 -13.08 7.48
CA LYS A 93 -15.09 -13.41 6.86
C LYS A 93 -15.10 -14.79 6.21
N TRP A 94 -13.91 -15.28 5.82
CA TRP A 94 -13.70 -16.60 5.24
C TRP A 94 -13.09 -17.58 6.25
N TYR A 95 -13.05 -17.23 7.54
CA TYR A 95 -12.48 -18.04 8.61
C TYR A 95 -11.00 -18.41 8.40
N LEU A 96 -10.26 -17.58 7.67
CA LEU A 96 -8.83 -17.75 7.43
C LEU A 96 -8.03 -17.08 8.55
N LYS A 97 -7.01 -17.79 9.05
CA LYS A 97 -6.01 -17.24 9.97
C LYS A 97 -4.75 -16.93 9.19
N LEU A 98 -4.57 -15.65 8.85
CA LEU A 98 -3.34 -15.18 8.23
C LEU A 98 -2.27 -14.96 9.30
N GLN A 99 -1.03 -15.30 8.98
CA GLN A 99 0.13 -15.06 9.82
C GLN A 99 1.21 -14.41 8.98
N THR A 100 1.78 -13.33 9.49
CA THR A 100 2.94 -12.68 8.88
C THR A 100 4.18 -13.12 9.66
N ASP A 101 5.22 -13.52 8.94
CA ASP A 101 6.54 -13.68 9.54
C ASP A 101 7.21 -12.30 9.63
N ILE A 102 7.24 -11.74 10.84
CA ILE A 102 7.80 -10.42 11.09
C ILE A 102 9.33 -10.43 10.89
N SER A 103 9.99 -11.57 11.09
CA SER A 103 11.44 -11.66 10.98
C SER A 103 11.95 -11.47 9.55
N GLU A 104 11.10 -11.74 8.56
CA GLU A 104 11.39 -11.58 7.14
C GLU A 104 11.19 -10.14 6.63
N LEU A 105 10.59 -9.23 7.43
CA LEU A 105 10.35 -7.84 7.00
C LEU A 105 11.63 -7.02 6.81
N GLU A 106 12.73 -7.43 7.45
CA GLU A 106 14.06 -6.82 7.30
C GLU A 106 14.97 -7.63 6.38
N ASN A 107 14.45 -8.68 5.73
CA ASN A 107 15.21 -9.48 4.79
C ASN A 107 15.56 -8.65 3.55
N ARG A 108 16.86 -8.33 3.42
CA ARG A 108 17.38 -7.50 2.33
C ARG A 108 17.11 -8.07 0.95
N GLU A 109 17.12 -9.40 0.80
CA GLU A 109 16.87 -10.04 -0.49
C GLU A 109 15.41 -9.87 -0.90
N LEU A 110 14.46 -10.11 0.03
CA LEU A 110 13.03 -9.90 -0.24
C LEU A 110 12.72 -8.43 -0.53
N LEU A 111 13.34 -7.51 0.21
CA LEU A 111 13.20 -6.08 -0.03
C LEU A 111 13.75 -5.66 -1.40
N GLU A 112 14.89 -6.22 -1.83
CA GLU A 112 15.45 -5.96 -3.15
C GLU A 112 14.54 -6.50 -4.27
N GLN A 113 13.99 -7.71 -4.12
CA GLN A 113 13.02 -8.26 -5.08
C GLN A 113 11.79 -7.36 -5.23
N VAL A 114 11.27 -6.83 -4.12
CA VAL A 114 10.17 -5.86 -4.12
C VAL A 114 10.58 -4.55 -4.80
N ALA A 115 11.82 -4.07 -4.57
CA ALA A 115 12.34 -2.86 -5.20
C ALA A 115 12.53 -3.02 -6.72
N GLU A 116 13.04 -4.16 -7.18
CA GLU A 116 13.15 -4.51 -8.59
C GLU A 116 11.79 -4.58 -9.27
N PHE A 117 10.81 -5.20 -8.58
CA PHE A 117 9.43 -5.24 -9.03
C PHE A 117 8.83 -3.82 -9.16
N GLU A 118 8.93 -2.98 -8.13
CA GLU A 118 8.48 -1.57 -8.17
C GLU A 118 9.12 -0.86 -9.38
N LYS A 119 10.43 -1.01 -9.57
CA LYS A 119 11.14 -0.38 -10.67
C LYS A 119 10.62 -0.86 -12.03
N ALA A 120 10.43 -2.16 -12.22
CA ALA A 120 9.92 -2.71 -13.47
C ALA A 120 8.52 -2.19 -13.81
N GLU A 121 7.62 -2.12 -12.82
CA GLU A 121 6.24 -1.67 -12.99
C GLU A 121 6.15 -0.18 -13.33
N PHE A 122 6.95 0.68 -12.68
CA PHE A 122 6.85 2.13 -12.85
C PHE A 122 7.80 2.72 -13.91
N THR A 123 8.79 1.97 -14.41
CA THR A 123 9.60 2.40 -15.57
C THR A 123 8.95 2.05 -16.90
N SER A 124 8.17 0.96 -16.96
CA SER A 124 7.46 0.52 -18.17
C SER A 124 6.13 1.25 -18.42
N SER A 125 5.58 1.92 -17.39
CA SER A 125 4.19 2.40 -17.37
C SER A 125 4.03 3.93 -17.41
N THR A 126 4.69 4.63 -18.33
CA THR A 126 4.45 6.08 -18.54
C THR A 126 3.07 6.41 -19.15
N LYS A 127 2.13 5.45 -19.29
CA LYS A 127 0.93 5.61 -20.13
C LYS A 127 -0.40 4.99 -19.62
N LYS A 128 -0.63 4.76 -18.32
CA LYS A 128 -1.99 4.41 -17.88
C LYS A 128 -2.56 5.44 -16.89
N PRO A 129 -3.74 6.01 -17.18
CA PRO A 129 -4.32 7.06 -16.37
C PRO A 129 -4.76 6.50 -15.02
N ILE A 130 -4.89 7.41 -14.06
CA ILE A 130 -5.45 7.20 -12.72
C ILE A 130 -6.86 6.62 -12.92
N ILE A 131 -7.03 5.31 -12.66
CA ILE A 131 -8.35 4.69 -12.64
C ILE A 131 -8.86 4.81 -11.21
N ASP A 132 -10.04 5.41 -11.09
CA ASP A 132 -10.82 5.55 -9.88
C ASP A 132 -10.83 4.25 -9.05
N ILE A 133 -10.75 4.42 -7.74
CA ILE A 133 -10.85 3.36 -6.73
C ILE A 133 -12.28 2.80 -6.78
N ILE A 134 -12.55 1.95 -7.78
CA ILE A 134 -13.77 1.15 -7.83
C ILE A 134 -13.53 -0.01 -6.87
N LYS A 135 -14.23 0.01 -5.72
CA LYS A 135 -14.25 -1.10 -4.76
C LYS A 135 -14.64 -2.40 -5.49
N PRO A 136 -13.74 -3.38 -5.66
CA PRO A 136 -14.12 -4.68 -6.17
C PRO A 136 -14.96 -5.36 -5.09
N LYS A 137 -16.14 -5.87 -5.48
CA LYS A 137 -16.95 -6.71 -4.61
C LYS A 137 -16.28 -8.07 -4.54
N LEU A 138 -15.90 -8.49 -3.33
CA LEU A 138 -15.25 -9.77 -3.07
C LEU A 138 -16.10 -10.92 -3.61
N ALA A 139 -15.50 -11.75 -4.47
CA ALA A 139 -16.09 -13.00 -4.96
C ALA A 139 -15.20 -14.18 -4.55
N PRO A 140 -15.79 -15.32 -4.14
CA PRO A 140 -15.03 -16.52 -3.79
C PRO A 140 -14.21 -17.04 -4.98
N LEU A 141 -12.97 -17.47 -4.71
CA LEU A 141 -12.01 -17.96 -5.72
C LEU A 141 -12.28 -19.40 -6.23
N ASN A 142 -13.45 -19.99 -5.96
CA ASN A 142 -13.78 -21.36 -6.39
C ASN A 142 -15.29 -21.54 -6.62
N GLU A 143 -15.75 -21.30 -7.85
CA GLU A 143 -17.11 -21.67 -8.29
C GLU A 143 -17.18 -23.11 -8.84
N GLY A 144 -16.22 -23.99 -8.54
CA GLY A 144 -16.27 -25.38 -9.01
C GLY A 144 -17.15 -26.33 -8.18
N GLY A 145 -17.56 -25.94 -6.96
CA GLY A 145 -18.19 -26.86 -6.01
C GLY A 145 -19.72 -26.80 -5.93
N ALA A 146 -20.34 -25.66 -6.28
CA ALA A 146 -21.77 -25.43 -6.03
C ALA A 146 -22.69 -25.92 -7.17
N GLU A 147 -22.16 -26.12 -8.38
CA GLU A 147 -22.98 -26.54 -9.53
C GLU A 147 -23.37 -28.03 -9.52
N LEU A 148 -22.68 -28.86 -8.74
CA LEU A 148 -22.98 -30.30 -8.65
C LEU A 148 -24.18 -30.63 -7.76
N LEU A 149 -24.63 -29.70 -6.91
CA LEU A 149 -25.77 -29.92 -6.01
C LEU A 149 -27.13 -29.58 -6.67
N ASN A 150 -27.14 -28.93 -7.83
CA ASN A 150 -28.37 -28.52 -8.53
C ASN A 150 -28.84 -29.51 -9.62
N LYS A 151 -28.24 -30.71 -9.72
CA LYS A 151 -28.61 -31.73 -10.73
C LYS A 151 -29.42 -32.91 -10.20
N HIS A 152 -30.22 -32.73 -9.14
CA HIS A 152 -31.29 -33.69 -8.84
C HIS A 152 -32.65 -33.10 -9.25
N PRO A 153 -33.39 -33.73 -10.21
CA PRO A 153 -34.74 -33.31 -10.52
C PRO A 153 -35.67 -33.64 -9.34
N PRO A 154 -36.62 -32.76 -8.98
CA PRO A 154 -37.63 -33.07 -7.99
C PRO A 154 -38.59 -34.14 -8.52
N ALA A 155 -38.92 -35.11 -7.66
CA ALA A 155 -39.88 -36.17 -7.92
C ALA A 155 -41.22 -35.59 -8.43
N ALA A 156 -41.57 -35.92 -9.68
CA ALA A 156 -42.88 -35.63 -10.23
C ALA A 156 -43.91 -36.57 -9.58
N TYR A 157 -44.94 -35.96 -8.99
CA TYR A 157 -46.15 -36.57 -8.50
C TYR A 157 -46.74 -37.58 -9.51
N MET A 158 -47.00 -38.79 -9.03
CA MET A 158 -47.75 -39.83 -9.74
C MET A 158 -49.23 -39.68 -9.34
N PRO A 159 -50.20 -39.46 -10.27
CA PRO A 159 -51.60 -39.52 -9.90
C PRO A 159 -52.03 -40.99 -9.86
N LEU A 160 -52.61 -41.39 -8.73
CA LEU A 160 -53.31 -42.66 -8.55
C LEU A 160 -54.45 -42.75 -9.57
N ARG A 161 -54.43 -43.81 -10.40
CA ARG A 161 -55.61 -44.28 -11.13
C ARG A 161 -56.26 -45.35 -10.25
N ASP A 162 -57.37 -45.00 -9.64
CA ASP A 162 -58.31 -45.99 -9.11
C ASP A 162 -59.36 -46.31 -10.19
N TYR A 163 -59.75 -47.60 -10.16
CA TYR A 163 -60.59 -48.36 -11.08
C TYR A 163 -62.05 -47.88 -11.15
#